data_AF-A0A4U1K4M8-F1
#
_entry.id   AF-A0A4U1K4M8-F1
#
_cell.length_a   1.000
_cell.length_b   1.000
_cell.length_c   1.000
_cell.angle_alpha   90.00
_cell.angle_beta   90.00
_cell.angle_gamma   90.00
#
_symmetry.space_group_name_H-M   'P 1'
#
loop_
_entity.id
_entity.type
_entity.pdbx_description
1 polymer ?
#
loop_
_entity_poly.entity_id
_entity_poly.type
_entity_poly.pdbx_seq_one_letter_code
_entity_poly.pdbx_strand_id
1 'polypeptide(L)'
;DRPLVNTLIVDHINPRNSWGFKWSRAYRNPPHAFVVKFKDAGNDFKETERVVRWPGYEGEITLTERLNLPGKVHAAEVWREARRRQLETIHRPDTYEVTQDGAVRTATRGDAIALSHDVLSRVQLAARVKSVEGAAVEIDDVFAMTAGETYAVRFRFFEAEDDTVGISVVRPVRTLPGETQILTLTGSGPMPIVGDLVHVGPARVESYTQIVTRIEATQDMCAIVRTVDAAPQIDTILAATPIPAWSSRVGDEIDDALLQPSAPRFVALTSGLAATGLAARISYAVAPGTGAVPTIEIGLDHRISGAESWSSTTIPVANGGGALDSYTPGQSVDLRARGIGATGVAGPWSATITIVVGSADAALPAALDAASISITTLLGGARIQFATGDDTATARVQIYRSITSLLDRETDAVGAPIAVEPGQTYATTLGDTTRTDLIVGGGLEAAGSWTLDAGWTISGGVATHAAGTTGRISQAVALTGGKYYRISYDVVSISGSAVQAALIGATLRPGTSVATTGPKRDRIQAVSGGTGIAISAEAGAAATIDTVRAYLETDACLEQGPHHIWIEPQNAAGV
;
A
#
# COMPACT_ATOMS: atom_id res chain seq x y z
N ASP A 1 17.70 -34.03 25.47
CA ASP A 1 16.32 -34.50 25.31
C ASP A 1 16.12 -35.82 26.02
N ARG A 2 15.31 -35.83 27.08
CA ARG A 2 14.72 -37.12 27.51
C ARG A 2 13.79 -37.52 26.35
N PRO A 3 13.82 -38.78 25.87
CA PRO A 3 12.75 -39.27 25.01
C PRO A 3 11.41 -39.02 25.70
N LEU A 4 10.32 -38.94 24.93
CA LEU A 4 8.96 -38.87 25.47
C LEU A 4 8.69 -40.13 26.31
N VAL A 5 9.18 -40.18 27.55
CA VAL A 5 9.01 -41.30 28.50
C VAL A 5 7.58 -41.31 29.04
N ASN A 6 6.76 -40.29 28.76
CA ASN A 6 5.41 -40.15 29.30
C ASN A 6 4.32 -40.81 28.42
N THR A 7 4.47 -42.10 28.10
CA THR A 7 3.30 -42.92 27.72
C THR A 7 3.15 -44.17 28.59
N LEU A 8 4.24 -44.70 29.15
CA LEU A 8 4.15 -45.89 30.01
C LEU A 8 3.94 -45.50 31.46
N ILE A 9 2.78 -45.88 32.01
CA ILE A 9 2.48 -45.80 33.44
C ILE A 9 2.89 -47.14 34.06
N VAL A 10 3.91 -47.12 34.92
CA VAL A 10 4.58 -48.31 35.48
C VAL A 10 3.90 -48.84 36.75
N ASP A 11 3.08 -48.02 37.43
CA ASP A 11 2.34 -48.45 38.63
C ASP A 11 1.08 -47.59 38.87
N HIS A 12 0.10 -48.16 39.58
CA HIS A 12 -1.17 -47.53 39.95
C HIS A 12 -1.28 -47.47 41.47
N ILE A 13 -1.07 -46.30 42.08
CA ILE A 13 -1.13 -46.13 43.54
C ILE A 13 -2.49 -45.57 43.96
N ASN A 14 -3.09 -46.18 44.98
CA ASN A 14 -4.39 -45.80 45.52
C ASN A 14 -4.59 -46.31 46.97
N PRO A 15 -5.67 -45.89 47.69
CA PRO A 15 -5.92 -46.30 49.07
C PRO A 15 -6.04 -47.83 49.30
N ARG A 16 -6.27 -48.64 48.26
CA ARG A 16 -6.38 -50.10 48.38
C ARG A 16 -5.04 -50.81 48.36
N ASN A 17 -3.98 -50.16 47.88
CA ASN A 17 -2.62 -50.73 47.80
C ASN A 17 -1.55 -49.86 48.47
N SER A 18 -1.95 -48.81 49.18
CA SER A 18 -1.04 -47.88 49.84
C SER A 18 -1.72 -47.17 51.02
N TRP A 19 -0.94 -46.65 51.96
CA TRP A 19 -1.42 -45.93 53.13
C TRP A 19 -0.50 -44.76 53.52
N GLY A 20 -0.93 -43.96 54.49
CA GLY A 20 -0.12 -42.86 55.02
C GLY A 20 0.11 -41.73 54.02
N PHE A 21 -0.84 -41.48 53.12
CA PHE A 21 -0.76 -40.44 52.11
C PHE A 21 -0.62 -39.05 52.72
N LYS A 22 0.34 -38.28 52.22
CA LYS A 22 0.58 -36.88 52.58
C LYS A 22 0.83 -36.07 51.32
N TRP A 23 0.35 -34.84 51.34
CA TRP A 23 0.66 -33.82 50.35
C TRP A 23 1.20 -32.59 51.07
N SER A 24 2.35 -32.10 50.61
CA SER A 24 2.84 -30.76 50.91
C SER A 24 2.94 -29.91 49.65
N ARG A 25 2.45 -28.67 49.70
CA ARG A 25 2.64 -27.66 48.66
C ARG A 25 3.75 -26.69 49.05
N ALA A 26 4.74 -26.52 48.18
CA ALA A 26 5.76 -25.51 48.38
C ALA A 26 5.24 -24.14 47.89
N TYR A 27 5.09 -23.18 48.80
CA TYR A 27 4.84 -21.79 48.45
C TYR A 27 6.17 -21.03 48.43
N ARG A 28 6.70 -20.79 47.23
CA ARG A 28 7.93 -20.02 47.03
C ARG A 28 7.60 -18.73 46.29
N ASN A 29 8.15 -17.62 46.75
CA ASN A 29 8.14 -16.39 45.96
C ASN A 29 9.24 -16.51 44.89
N PRO A 30 8.90 -16.57 43.59
CA PRO A 30 9.92 -16.74 42.56
C PRO A 30 10.80 -15.49 42.42
N PRO A 31 12.08 -15.64 42.07
CA PRO A 31 12.91 -14.50 41.67
C PRO A 31 12.39 -13.89 40.36
N HIS A 32 12.75 -12.64 40.08
CA HIS A 32 12.41 -11.98 38.81
C HIS A 32 13.15 -12.61 37.63
N ALA A 33 14.36 -13.15 37.88
CA ALA A 33 15.14 -13.87 36.88
C ALA A 33 16.11 -14.89 37.51
N PHE A 34 16.45 -15.92 36.75
CA PHE A 34 17.62 -16.75 37.01
C PHE A 34 18.84 -16.18 36.32
N VAL A 35 19.99 -16.20 37.00
CA VAL A 35 21.29 -15.86 36.42
C VAL A 35 22.11 -17.14 36.33
N VAL A 36 22.43 -17.56 35.11
CA VAL A 36 23.24 -18.77 34.87
C VAL A 36 24.63 -18.38 34.43
N LYS A 37 25.65 -18.79 35.20
CA LYS A 37 27.05 -18.67 34.78
C LYS A 37 27.45 -19.92 34.00
N PHE A 38 28.02 -19.76 32.82
CA PHE A 38 28.47 -20.87 31.96
C PHE A 38 29.69 -20.47 31.12
N LYS A 39 30.36 -21.45 30.53
CA LYS A 39 31.49 -21.21 29.61
C LYS A 39 30.97 -21.22 28.18
N ASP A 40 30.99 -20.09 27.49
CA ASP A 40 30.36 -19.98 26.17
C ASP A 40 31.27 -20.49 25.05
N ALA A 41 30.87 -21.55 24.37
CA ALA A 41 31.58 -22.08 23.20
C ALA A 41 31.68 -21.05 22.06
N GLY A 42 30.72 -20.14 21.93
CA GLY A 42 30.75 -19.04 20.96
C GLY A 42 31.71 -17.90 21.33
N ASN A 43 32.27 -17.93 22.54
CA ASN A 43 33.23 -16.95 23.07
C ASN A 43 34.51 -17.61 23.59
N ASP A 44 35.02 -18.62 22.87
CA ASP A 44 36.27 -19.30 23.21
C ASP A 44 36.28 -19.86 24.66
N PHE A 45 35.12 -20.38 25.11
CA PHE A 45 34.91 -20.98 26.44
C PHE A 45 35.18 -20.06 27.63
N LYS A 46 35.16 -18.74 27.42
CA LYS A 46 35.23 -17.76 28.50
C LYS A 46 33.97 -17.82 29.36
N GLU A 47 34.14 -17.53 30.66
CA GLU A 47 33.01 -17.44 31.58
C GLU A 47 32.13 -16.25 31.21
N THR A 48 30.83 -16.52 31.08
CA THR A 48 29.79 -15.51 30.83
C THR A 48 28.54 -15.83 31.65
N GLU A 49 27.62 -14.87 31.69
CA GLU A 49 26.37 -14.97 32.45
C GLU A 49 25.17 -14.72 31.55
N ARG A 50 24.18 -15.63 31.58
CA ARG A 50 22.91 -15.44 30.89
C ARG A 50 21.78 -15.23 31.90
N VAL A 51 21.08 -14.11 31.76
CA VAL A 51 19.91 -13.77 32.57
C VAL A 51 18.64 -14.31 31.90
N VAL A 52 17.84 -15.07 32.63
CA VAL A 52 16.60 -15.71 32.16
C VAL A 52 15.44 -15.26 33.04
N ARG A 53 14.64 -14.32 32.53
CA ARG A 53 13.46 -13.77 33.23
C ARG A 53 12.45 -14.85 33.59
N TRP A 54 11.79 -14.70 34.74
CA TRP A 54 10.70 -15.57 35.17
C TRP A 54 9.52 -15.50 34.19
N PRO A 55 8.83 -16.61 33.87
CA PRO A 55 7.67 -16.57 32.98
C PRO A 55 6.58 -15.63 33.52
N GLY A 56 6.12 -14.68 32.69
CA GLY A 56 5.06 -13.73 33.03
C GLY A 56 5.48 -12.50 33.84
N TYR A 57 6.78 -12.30 34.11
CA TYR A 57 7.29 -11.10 34.77
C TYR A 57 7.80 -10.07 33.74
N GLU A 58 7.20 -8.88 33.72
CA GLU A 58 7.50 -7.80 32.76
C GLU A 58 8.18 -6.56 33.38
N GLY A 59 8.52 -6.61 34.67
CA GLY A 59 9.16 -5.50 35.39
C GLY A 59 10.69 -5.48 35.37
N GLU A 60 11.27 -4.54 36.09
CA GLU A 60 12.72 -4.45 36.28
C GLU A 60 13.25 -5.61 37.15
N ILE A 61 14.42 -6.15 36.82
CA ILE A 61 14.97 -7.34 37.49
C ILE A 61 15.74 -6.90 38.74
N THR A 62 15.05 -6.80 39.88
CA THR A 62 15.68 -6.46 41.18
C THR A 62 16.03 -7.68 42.03
N LEU A 63 15.28 -8.79 41.89
CA LEU A 63 15.53 -10.04 42.62
C LEU A 63 16.01 -11.14 41.67
N THR A 64 17.24 -11.62 41.86
CA THR A 64 17.82 -12.70 41.05
C THR A 64 18.26 -13.88 41.90
N GLU A 65 18.17 -15.09 41.34
CA GLU A 65 18.72 -16.31 41.94
C GLU A 65 19.72 -16.94 40.97
N ARG A 66 20.86 -17.37 41.49
CA ARG A 66 21.89 -18.01 40.67
C ARG A 66 21.52 -19.47 40.43
N LEU A 67 21.42 -19.86 39.16
CA LEU A 67 21.21 -21.25 38.76
C LEU A 67 22.52 -21.81 38.19
N ASN A 68 22.98 -22.96 38.71
CA ASN A 68 24.20 -23.61 38.25
C ASN A 68 23.86 -24.76 37.29
N LEU A 69 24.37 -24.70 36.06
CA LEU A 69 24.18 -25.72 35.02
C LEU A 69 25.55 -26.22 34.52
N PRO A 70 26.23 -27.11 35.27
CA PRO A 70 27.55 -27.59 34.89
C PRO A 70 27.54 -28.36 33.56
N GLY A 71 28.59 -28.20 32.77
CA GLY A 71 28.79 -28.93 31.51
C GLY A 71 28.03 -28.36 30.30
N LYS A 72 27.23 -27.30 30.47
CA LYS A 72 26.53 -26.63 29.36
C LYS A 72 27.36 -25.48 28.83
N VAL A 73 27.65 -25.50 27.53
CA VAL A 73 28.49 -24.49 26.85
C VAL A 73 27.77 -23.68 25.78
N HIS A 74 26.58 -24.13 25.36
CA HIS A 74 25.74 -23.42 24.40
C HIS A 74 24.68 -22.60 25.13
N ALA A 75 24.63 -21.30 24.84
CA ALA A 75 23.69 -20.40 25.50
C ALA A 75 22.23 -20.77 25.29
N ALA A 76 21.85 -21.25 24.10
CA ALA A 76 20.48 -21.67 23.80
C ALA A 76 20.04 -22.85 24.69
N GLU A 77 20.93 -23.81 24.92
CA GLU A 77 20.68 -24.91 25.85
C GLU A 77 20.55 -24.42 27.28
N VAL A 78 21.44 -23.50 27.71
CA VAL A 78 21.39 -22.88 29.03
C VAL A 78 20.05 -22.19 29.28
N TRP A 79 19.55 -21.44 28.29
CA TRP A 79 18.25 -20.77 28.39
C TRP A 79 17.10 -21.78 28.47
N ARG A 80 17.11 -22.81 27.63
CA ARG A 80 16.06 -23.85 27.61
C ARG A 80 16.00 -24.62 28.94
N GLU A 81 17.16 -24.97 29.50
CA GLU A 81 17.24 -25.65 30.80
C GLU A 81 16.82 -24.73 31.95
N ALA A 82 17.23 -23.45 31.94
CA ALA A 82 16.78 -22.48 32.94
C ALA A 82 15.25 -22.27 32.89
N ARG A 83 14.68 -22.14 31.68
CA ARG A 83 13.23 -22.05 31.48
C ARG A 83 12.51 -23.31 31.96
N ARG A 84 13.08 -24.50 31.72
CA ARG A 84 12.55 -25.77 32.22
C ARG A 84 12.46 -25.78 33.75
N ARG A 85 13.51 -25.33 34.46
CA ARG A 85 13.49 -25.24 35.94
C ARG A 85 12.42 -24.29 36.48
N GLN A 86 12.18 -23.17 35.80
CA GLN A 86 11.12 -22.23 36.17
C GLN A 86 9.74 -22.89 36.02
N LEU A 87 9.49 -23.55 34.88
CA LEU A 87 8.23 -24.24 34.63
C LEU A 87 8.02 -25.44 35.55
N GLU A 88 9.07 -26.17 35.91
CA GLU A 88 9.02 -27.20 36.95
C GLU A 88 8.57 -26.61 38.30
N THR A 89 9.07 -25.43 38.67
CA THR A 89 8.65 -24.77 39.92
C THR A 89 7.19 -24.32 39.88
N ILE A 90 6.71 -23.84 38.73
CA ILE A 90 5.32 -23.35 38.56
C ILE A 90 4.33 -24.52 38.49
N HIS A 91 4.65 -25.56 37.73
CA HIS A 91 3.71 -26.64 37.39
C HIS A 91 3.92 -27.92 38.21
N ARG A 92 4.97 -28.01 39.04
CA ARG A 92 5.16 -29.09 40.02
C ARG A 92 5.41 -28.54 41.44
N PRO A 93 4.53 -27.68 41.98
CA PRO A 93 4.69 -27.12 43.33
C PRO A 93 4.40 -28.15 44.43
N ASP A 94 3.71 -29.23 44.09
CA ASP A 94 3.19 -30.22 45.01
C ASP A 94 4.11 -31.45 45.08
N THR A 95 4.39 -31.90 46.30
CA THR A 95 5.07 -33.17 46.58
C THR A 95 4.13 -34.08 47.33
N TYR A 96 4.02 -35.30 46.84
CA TYR A 96 3.17 -36.34 47.41
C TYR A 96 4.05 -37.43 48.03
N GLU A 97 3.66 -37.93 49.19
CA GLU A 97 4.32 -39.01 49.91
C GLU A 97 3.29 -40.08 50.23
N VAL A 98 3.62 -41.34 49.97
CA VAL A 98 2.74 -42.48 50.24
C VAL A 98 3.58 -43.71 50.60
N THR A 99 3.07 -44.55 51.50
CA THR A 99 3.70 -45.82 51.85
C THR A 99 3.03 -46.95 51.08
N GLN A 100 3.81 -47.74 50.36
CA GLN A 100 3.35 -48.88 49.56
C GLN A 100 4.10 -50.14 50.01
N ASP A 101 3.45 -51.29 49.94
CA ASP A 101 4.09 -52.59 50.15
C ASP A 101 5.09 -52.88 49.02
N GLY A 102 6.33 -53.24 49.37
CA GLY A 102 7.41 -53.51 48.43
C GLY A 102 7.19 -54.73 47.55
N ALA A 103 6.31 -55.67 47.95
CA ALA A 103 5.92 -56.81 47.10
C ALA A 103 4.99 -56.41 45.94
N VAL A 104 4.26 -55.30 46.08
CA VAL A 104 3.27 -54.82 45.10
C VAL A 104 3.85 -53.70 44.22
N ARG A 105 4.91 -53.03 44.66
CA ARG A 105 5.54 -51.91 43.96
C ARG A 105 6.42 -52.37 42.80
N THR A 106 6.01 -52.04 41.58
CA THR A 106 6.85 -52.18 40.37
C THR A 106 7.66 -50.90 40.07
N ALA A 107 7.16 -49.72 40.47
CA ALA A 107 7.75 -48.42 40.08
C ALA A 107 9.12 -48.16 40.70
N THR A 108 10.09 -47.74 39.90
CA THR A 108 11.43 -47.29 40.32
C THR A 108 11.59 -45.78 40.20
N ARG A 109 12.75 -45.24 40.63
CA ARG A 109 13.01 -43.80 40.58
C ARG A 109 13.04 -43.31 39.13
N GLY A 110 12.19 -42.34 38.82
CA GLY A 110 12.06 -41.73 37.51
C GLY A 110 10.86 -42.22 36.71
N ASP A 111 10.19 -43.28 37.17
CA ASP A 111 9.03 -43.84 36.47
C ASP A 111 7.77 -43.00 36.68
N ALA A 112 6.89 -43.05 35.67
CA ALA A 112 5.57 -42.45 35.74
C ALA A 112 4.56 -43.43 36.35
N ILE A 113 3.71 -42.95 37.25
CA ILE A 113 2.65 -43.73 37.92
C ILE A 113 1.31 -43.01 37.82
N ALA A 114 0.20 -43.74 37.96
CA ALA A 114 -1.12 -43.15 38.14
C ALA A 114 -1.46 -43.14 39.63
N LEU A 115 -1.78 -41.97 40.17
CA LEU A 115 -2.19 -41.79 41.55
C LEU A 115 -3.68 -41.40 41.60
N SER A 116 -4.46 -42.16 42.37
CA SER A 116 -5.86 -41.84 42.68
C SER A 116 -6.06 -41.97 44.18
N HIS A 117 -6.43 -40.88 44.85
CA HIS A 117 -6.66 -40.85 46.30
C HIS A 117 -7.79 -39.88 46.62
N ASP A 118 -8.68 -40.25 47.55
CA ASP A 118 -9.83 -39.46 48.00
C ASP A 118 -9.45 -38.08 48.58
N VAL A 119 -8.27 -37.96 49.19
CA VAL A 119 -7.67 -36.70 49.68
C VAL A 119 -7.35 -35.74 48.53
N LEU A 120 -7.00 -36.24 47.33
CA LEU A 120 -6.70 -35.42 46.15
C LEU A 120 -7.96 -34.97 45.43
N SER A 121 -8.92 -35.88 45.29
CA SER A 121 -10.20 -35.59 44.66
C SER A 121 -11.27 -36.51 45.22
N ARG A 122 -12.36 -35.91 45.72
CA ARG A 122 -13.54 -36.65 46.20
C ARG A 122 -14.36 -37.30 45.08
N VAL A 123 -14.05 -36.97 43.82
CA VAL A 123 -14.79 -37.44 42.63
C VAL A 123 -14.08 -38.62 41.96
N GLN A 124 -12.85 -38.94 42.38
CA GLN A 124 -12.14 -40.15 41.96
C GLN A 124 -12.41 -41.28 42.96
N LEU A 125 -12.66 -42.49 42.43
CA LEU A 125 -12.87 -43.69 43.22
C LEU A 125 -11.84 -44.76 42.84
N ALA A 126 -11.22 -45.39 43.84
CA ALA A 126 -10.39 -46.57 43.66
C ALA A 126 -11.12 -47.81 44.18
N ALA A 127 -11.35 -48.78 43.30
CA ALA A 127 -12.14 -49.97 43.58
C ALA A 127 -11.46 -51.24 43.06
N ARG A 128 -11.96 -52.41 43.47
CA ARG A 128 -11.60 -53.71 42.91
C ARG A 128 -12.72 -54.27 42.06
N VAL A 129 -12.38 -54.95 40.97
CA VAL A 129 -13.35 -55.63 40.10
C VAL A 129 -13.86 -56.90 40.78
N LYS A 130 -15.18 -56.99 40.95
CA LYS A 130 -15.88 -58.17 41.48
C LYS A 130 -16.26 -59.17 40.39
N SER A 131 -16.80 -58.67 39.28
CA SER A 131 -17.27 -59.49 38.16
C SER A 131 -17.18 -58.71 36.85
N VAL A 132 -17.02 -59.43 35.74
CA VAL A 132 -16.98 -58.85 34.40
C VAL A 132 -17.87 -59.69 33.48
N GLU A 133 -18.93 -59.08 32.95
CA GLU A 133 -19.86 -59.71 32.02
C GLU A 133 -19.98 -58.86 30.75
N GLY A 134 -19.35 -59.33 29.68
CA GLY A 134 -19.29 -58.58 28.41
C GLY A 134 -18.60 -57.22 28.58
N ALA A 135 -19.39 -56.14 28.51
CA ALA A 135 -18.92 -54.76 28.71
C ALA A 135 -19.28 -54.17 30.08
N ALA A 136 -19.98 -54.92 30.93
CA ALA A 136 -20.33 -54.50 32.29
C ALA A 136 -19.27 -54.98 33.27
N VAL A 137 -18.72 -54.05 34.04
CA VAL A 137 -17.73 -54.30 35.10
C VAL A 137 -18.36 -53.94 36.44
N GLU A 138 -18.51 -54.91 37.33
CA GLU A 138 -18.99 -54.69 38.69
C GLU A 138 -17.81 -54.38 39.61
N ILE A 139 -17.89 -53.28 40.36
CA ILE A 139 -16.87 -52.85 41.31
C ILE A 139 -17.31 -53.08 42.76
N ASP A 140 -16.35 -53.15 43.68
CA ASP A 140 -16.61 -53.42 45.10
C ASP A 140 -17.16 -52.24 45.90
N ASP A 141 -17.19 -51.05 45.31
CA ASP A 141 -17.63 -49.79 45.91
C ASP A 141 -18.64 -49.06 45.00
N VAL A 142 -19.37 -48.08 45.54
CA VAL A 142 -20.39 -47.33 44.80
C VAL A 142 -19.78 -46.10 44.14
N PHE A 143 -20.02 -45.91 42.84
CA PHE A 143 -19.61 -44.71 42.10
C PHE A 143 -20.83 -43.83 41.76
N ALA A 144 -20.75 -42.55 42.07
CA ALA A 144 -21.79 -41.57 41.74
C ALA A 144 -21.47 -40.84 40.43
N MET A 145 -22.39 -40.87 39.48
CA MET A 145 -22.28 -40.18 38.19
C MET A 145 -23.30 -39.05 38.08
N THR A 146 -22.87 -37.91 37.56
CA THR A 146 -23.70 -36.73 37.31
C THR A 146 -24.13 -36.68 35.84
N ALA A 147 -25.37 -36.25 35.59
CA ALA A 147 -25.88 -36.07 34.24
C ALA A 147 -25.07 -35.01 33.47
N GLY A 148 -24.67 -35.34 32.23
CA GLY A 148 -23.91 -34.44 31.36
C GLY A 148 -22.39 -34.49 31.51
N GLU A 149 -21.86 -35.21 32.51
CA GLU A 149 -20.41 -35.45 32.64
C GLU A 149 -19.98 -36.74 31.93
N THR A 150 -18.74 -36.76 31.45
CA THR A 150 -18.11 -37.94 30.85
C THR A 150 -17.18 -38.61 31.86
N TYR A 151 -17.21 -39.93 31.92
CA TYR A 151 -16.44 -40.71 32.89
C TYR A 151 -15.54 -41.73 32.18
N ALA A 152 -14.45 -42.11 32.85
CA ALA A 152 -13.53 -43.13 32.38
C ALA A 152 -13.07 -44.01 33.55
N VAL A 153 -12.67 -45.22 33.22
CA VAL A 153 -11.98 -46.14 34.13
C VAL A 153 -10.57 -46.40 33.62
N ARG A 154 -9.60 -46.34 34.53
CA ARG A 154 -8.20 -46.72 34.29
C ARG A 154 -7.90 -48.00 35.05
N PHE A 155 -7.27 -48.96 34.38
CA PHE A 155 -6.83 -50.22 34.98
C PHE A 155 -5.57 -50.73 34.28
N ARG A 156 -4.93 -51.72 34.88
CA ARG A 156 -3.73 -52.34 34.33
C ARG A 156 -4.11 -53.63 33.61
N PHE A 157 -3.61 -53.78 32.41
CA PHE A 157 -3.82 -54.95 31.57
C PHE A 157 -2.46 -55.62 31.30
N PHE A 158 -2.40 -56.94 31.38
CA PHE A 158 -1.19 -57.71 31.13
C PHE A 158 -1.43 -58.57 29.90
N GLU A 159 -0.65 -58.36 28.83
CA GLU A 159 -0.80 -59.11 27.57
C GLU A 159 -0.29 -60.55 27.68
N ALA A 160 0.70 -60.79 28.54
CA ALA A 160 1.33 -62.08 28.78
C ALA A 160 1.53 -62.33 30.28
N GLU A 161 1.57 -63.60 30.68
CA GLU A 161 1.68 -64.02 32.09
C GLU A 161 3.03 -63.67 32.73
N ASP A 162 4.07 -63.46 31.92
CA ASP A 162 5.41 -63.02 32.34
C ASP A 162 5.61 -61.50 32.33
N ASP A 163 4.62 -60.73 31.88
CA ASP A 163 4.66 -59.27 31.92
C ASP A 163 4.44 -58.76 33.35
N THR A 164 5.51 -58.25 33.96
CA THR A 164 5.47 -57.70 35.33
C THR A 164 5.08 -56.22 35.37
N VAL A 165 5.13 -55.51 34.23
CA VAL A 165 4.90 -54.06 34.15
C VAL A 165 3.53 -53.73 33.57
N GLY A 166 2.98 -54.56 32.69
CA GLY A 166 1.66 -54.35 32.11
C GLY A 166 1.52 -53.03 31.33
N ILE A 167 0.34 -52.84 30.77
CA ILE A 167 -0.09 -51.60 30.11
C ILE A 167 -1.25 -50.97 30.86
N SER A 168 -1.14 -49.67 31.11
CA SER A 168 -2.20 -48.88 31.71
C SER A 168 -3.22 -48.49 30.64
N VAL A 169 -4.44 -49.00 30.75
CA VAL A 169 -5.52 -48.80 29.78
C VAL A 169 -6.58 -47.86 30.38
N VAL A 170 -7.05 -46.89 29.59
CA VAL A 170 -8.18 -46.03 29.95
C VAL A 170 -9.37 -46.35 29.03
N ARG A 171 -10.53 -46.66 29.60
CA ARG A 171 -11.77 -47.00 28.87
C ARG A 171 -12.88 -46.01 29.23
N PRO A 172 -13.61 -45.47 28.23
CA PRO A 172 -14.74 -44.59 28.51
C PRO A 172 -15.91 -45.38 29.12
N VAL A 173 -16.53 -44.83 30.16
CA VAL A 173 -17.69 -45.42 30.83
C VAL A 173 -18.95 -44.71 30.36
N ARG A 174 -19.99 -45.47 30.01
CA ARG A 174 -21.31 -44.92 29.71
C ARG A 174 -21.87 -44.24 30.97
N THR A 175 -22.13 -42.94 30.88
CA THR A 175 -22.72 -42.18 31.98
C THR A 175 -24.15 -42.67 32.29
N LEU A 176 -24.35 -43.14 33.51
CA LEU A 176 -25.65 -43.50 34.08
C LEU A 176 -25.85 -42.63 35.34
N PRO A 177 -26.61 -41.52 35.25
CA PRO A 177 -26.77 -40.61 36.38
C PRO A 177 -27.30 -41.33 37.63
N GLY A 178 -26.68 -41.08 38.79
CA GLY A 178 -26.98 -41.75 40.05
C GLY A 178 -25.81 -42.58 40.60
N GLU A 179 -26.07 -43.31 41.68
CA GLU A 179 -25.13 -44.22 42.32
C GLU A 179 -25.21 -45.61 41.67
N THR A 180 -24.07 -46.16 41.24
CA THR A 180 -24.00 -47.50 40.63
C THR A 180 -22.73 -48.23 41.05
N GLN A 181 -22.82 -49.56 41.14
CA GLN A 181 -21.66 -50.45 41.25
C GLN A 181 -21.28 -51.09 39.91
N ILE A 182 -22.07 -50.85 38.86
CA ILE A 182 -21.88 -51.42 37.53
C ILE A 182 -21.45 -50.32 36.57
N LEU A 183 -20.24 -50.46 36.03
CA LEU A 183 -19.66 -49.58 35.03
C LEU A 183 -19.80 -50.26 33.66
N THR A 184 -20.57 -49.64 32.75
CA THR A 184 -20.66 -50.13 31.36
C THR A 184 -19.59 -49.46 30.50
N LEU A 185 -18.58 -50.22 30.10
CA LEU A 185 -17.48 -49.73 29.26
C LEU A 185 -17.94 -49.59 27.80
N THR A 186 -17.51 -48.53 27.14
CA THR A 186 -17.87 -48.23 25.75
C THR A 186 -16.64 -48.29 24.83
N GLY A 187 -16.86 -48.51 23.54
CA GLY A 187 -15.79 -48.69 22.54
C GLY A 187 -15.13 -50.07 22.57
N SER A 188 -14.09 -50.28 21.74
CA SER A 188 -13.30 -51.52 21.66
C SER A 188 -11.96 -51.42 22.39
N GLY A 189 -11.51 -52.48 23.05
CA GLY A 189 -10.22 -52.52 23.74
C GLY A 189 -10.17 -53.58 24.85
N PRO A 190 -9.03 -53.69 25.56
CA PRO A 190 -8.87 -54.60 26.69
C PRO A 190 -9.93 -54.37 27.77
N MET A 191 -10.21 -55.42 28.55
CA MET A 191 -11.11 -55.38 29.71
C MET A 191 -10.33 -55.78 30.96
N PRO A 192 -10.67 -55.23 32.15
CA PRO A 192 -10.08 -55.69 33.39
C PRO A 192 -10.55 -57.12 33.71
N ILE A 193 -9.82 -57.82 34.57
CA ILE A 193 -10.22 -59.12 35.10
C ILE A 193 -10.65 -59.02 36.57
N VAL A 194 -11.31 -60.07 37.07
CA VAL A 194 -11.73 -60.15 38.47
C VAL A 194 -10.52 -60.01 39.40
N GLY A 195 -10.62 -59.10 40.38
CA GLY A 195 -9.56 -58.80 41.34
C GLY A 195 -8.69 -57.58 41.00
N ASP A 196 -8.74 -57.08 39.77
CA ASP A 196 -7.95 -55.93 39.32
C ASP A 196 -8.32 -54.66 40.08
N LEU A 197 -7.32 -53.80 40.29
CA LEU A 197 -7.49 -52.45 40.81
C LEU A 197 -7.85 -51.49 39.68
N VAL A 198 -8.88 -50.67 39.92
CA VAL A 198 -9.37 -49.70 38.94
C VAL A 198 -9.48 -48.31 39.55
N HIS A 199 -9.18 -47.28 38.77
CA HIS A 199 -9.43 -45.88 39.09
C HIS A 199 -10.58 -45.38 38.22
N VAL A 200 -11.64 -44.88 38.85
CA VAL A 200 -12.85 -44.39 38.17
C VAL A 200 -13.00 -42.91 38.47
N GLY A 201 -13.28 -42.11 37.45
CA GLY A 201 -13.51 -40.68 37.63
C GLY A 201 -13.93 -39.99 36.34
N PRO A 202 -14.07 -38.65 36.34
CA PRO A 202 -14.35 -37.88 35.14
C PRO A 202 -13.27 -38.11 34.08
N ALA A 203 -13.63 -38.17 32.80
CA ALA A 203 -12.73 -38.60 31.71
C ALA A 203 -11.51 -37.68 31.47
N ARG A 204 -11.41 -36.54 32.15
CA ARG A 204 -10.25 -35.64 32.13
C ARG A 204 -9.36 -35.74 33.37
N VAL A 205 -9.85 -36.36 34.44
CA VAL A 205 -9.24 -36.37 35.77
C VAL A 205 -9.52 -37.71 36.46
N GLU A 206 -9.43 -38.83 35.75
CA GLU A 206 -9.68 -40.17 36.29
C GLU A 206 -8.57 -40.64 37.25
N SER A 207 -7.35 -40.14 37.03
CA SER A 207 -6.21 -40.26 37.96
C SER A 207 -5.13 -39.24 37.58
N TYR A 208 -4.28 -38.89 38.54
CA TYR A 208 -3.19 -37.95 38.33
C TYR A 208 -1.92 -38.69 37.93
N THR A 209 -1.30 -38.30 36.83
CA THR A 209 0.00 -38.87 36.42
C THR A 209 1.12 -38.20 37.22
N GLN A 210 1.87 -39.01 37.96
CA GLN A 210 2.94 -38.58 38.87
C GLN A 210 4.27 -39.21 38.45
N ILE A 211 5.39 -38.55 38.74
CA ILE A 211 6.74 -39.07 38.54
C ILE A 211 7.38 -39.38 39.89
N VAL A 212 7.94 -40.59 40.02
CA VAL A 212 8.64 -41.02 41.23
C VAL A 212 9.98 -40.31 41.35
N THR A 213 10.15 -39.49 42.38
CA THR A 213 11.39 -38.74 42.62
C THR A 213 12.37 -39.47 43.53
N ARG A 214 11.83 -40.18 44.52
CA ARG A 214 12.59 -40.88 45.55
C ARG A 214 11.78 -42.05 46.10
N ILE A 215 12.49 -43.13 46.43
CA ILE A 215 11.95 -44.29 47.14
C ILE A 215 12.85 -44.54 48.34
N GLU A 216 12.25 -44.66 49.52
CA GLU A 216 12.95 -45.00 50.77
C GLU A 216 12.39 -46.33 51.28
N ALA A 217 13.25 -47.35 51.39
CA ALA A 217 12.87 -48.60 52.04
C ALA A 217 12.71 -48.38 53.55
N THR A 218 11.65 -48.92 54.13
CA THR A 218 11.41 -48.91 55.59
C THR A 218 11.41 -50.34 56.14
N GLN A 219 10.98 -50.51 57.38
CA GLN A 219 10.78 -51.83 57.98
C GLN A 219 9.61 -52.58 57.31
N ASP A 220 9.54 -53.89 57.54
CA ASP A 220 8.44 -54.76 57.07
C ASP A 220 8.23 -54.76 55.55
N MET A 221 9.31 -54.72 54.76
CA MET A 221 9.29 -54.74 53.29
C MET A 221 8.47 -53.60 52.65
N CYS A 222 8.15 -52.54 53.38
CA CYS A 222 7.43 -51.39 52.85
C CYS A 222 8.39 -50.35 52.24
N ALA A 223 7.86 -49.49 51.39
CA ALA A 223 8.60 -48.39 50.77
C ALA A 223 7.79 -47.08 50.82
N ILE A 224 8.45 -46.01 51.24
CA ILE A 224 7.91 -44.65 51.14
C ILE A 224 8.26 -44.12 49.75
N VAL A 225 7.23 -43.90 48.95
CA VAL A 225 7.33 -43.37 47.59
C VAL A 225 7.02 -41.87 47.64
N ARG A 226 7.96 -41.05 47.16
CA ARG A 226 7.75 -39.61 46.98
C ARG A 226 7.62 -39.28 45.51
N THR A 227 6.55 -38.59 45.15
CA THR A 227 6.23 -38.25 43.77
C THR A 227 5.93 -36.77 43.58
N VAL A 228 6.03 -36.32 42.33
CA VAL A 228 5.67 -34.97 41.88
C VAL A 228 4.84 -35.07 40.60
N ASP A 229 4.06 -34.04 40.29
CA ASP A 229 3.22 -34.05 39.09
C ASP A 229 4.05 -34.27 37.83
N ALA A 230 3.58 -35.13 36.91
CA ALA A 230 4.27 -35.33 35.64
C ALA A 230 4.28 -34.06 34.78
N ALA A 231 3.24 -33.23 34.88
CA ALA A 231 3.11 -31.92 34.25
C ALA A 231 3.59 -31.87 32.78
N PRO A 232 2.97 -32.66 31.88
CA PRO A 232 3.39 -32.75 30.47
C PRO A 232 3.33 -31.40 29.74
N GLN A 233 2.51 -30.45 30.21
CA GLN A 233 2.46 -29.10 29.64
C GLN A 233 3.82 -28.36 29.68
N ILE A 234 4.75 -28.74 30.58
CA ILE A 234 6.09 -28.13 30.63
C ILE A 234 6.80 -28.33 29.29
N ASP A 235 6.79 -29.54 28.75
CA ASP A 235 7.46 -29.84 27.49
C ASP A 235 6.75 -29.17 26.30
N THR A 236 5.42 -29.10 26.32
CA THR A 236 4.64 -28.36 25.32
C THR A 236 4.98 -26.87 25.32
N ILE A 237 5.00 -26.23 26.50
CA ILE A 237 5.35 -24.81 26.65
C ILE A 237 6.80 -24.57 26.21
N LEU A 238 7.74 -25.43 26.61
CA LEU A 238 9.15 -25.31 26.22
C LEU A 238 9.35 -25.43 24.71
N ALA A 239 8.62 -26.32 24.04
CA ALA A 239 8.70 -26.49 22.60
C ALA A 239 8.11 -25.28 21.85
N ALA A 240 7.02 -24.71 22.36
CA ALA A 240 6.37 -23.55 21.77
C ALA A 240 7.11 -22.22 22.05
N THR A 241 7.89 -22.14 23.13
CA THR A 241 8.53 -20.89 23.51
C THR A 241 9.79 -20.64 22.67
N PRO A 242 9.83 -19.57 21.85
CA PRO A 242 11.03 -19.23 21.09
C PRO A 242 12.17 -18.86 22.04
N ILE A 243 13.37 -19.39 21.76
CA ILE A 243 14.56 -19.04 22.53
C ILE A 243 15.05 -17.67 22.05
N PRO A 244 15.21 -16.67 22.94
CA PRO A 244 15.77 -15.38 22.57
C PRO A 244 17.16 -15.52 21.98
N ALA A 245 17.48 -14.67 21.00
CA ALA A 245 18.81 -14.57 20.43
C ALA A 245 19.87 -14.36 21.53
N TRP A 246 21.08 -14.85 21.30
CA TRP A 246 22.21 -14.73 22.21
C TRP A 246 23.45 -14.27 21.45
N SER A 247 24.09 -13.21 21.94
CA SER A 247 25.39 -12.76 21.48
C SER A 247 26.48 -13.28 22.41
N SER A 248 27.51 -13.92 21.84
CA SER A 248 28.65 -14.46 22.60
C SER A 248 29.71 -13.41 22.95
N ARG A 249 29.57 -12.16 22.50
CA ARG A 249 30.53 -11.09 22.79
C ARG A 249 30.38 -10.65 24.26
N VAL A 250 31.50 -10.61 25.01
CA VAL A 250 31.54 -10.14 26.41
C VAL A 250 32.03 -8.70 26.44
N GLY A 251 31.31 -7.87 27.19
CA GLY A 251 31.28 -6.40 27.08
C GLY A 251 29.82 -6.03 26.81
N ASP A 252 29.34 -4.92 27.39
CA ASP A 252 27.94 -4.49 27.25
C ASP A 252 27.47 -4.75 25.82
N GLU A 253 26.40 -5.52 25.67
CA GLU A 253 25.64 -5.51 24.44
C GLU A 253 25.21 -4.05 24.32
N ILE A 254 25.96 -3.31 23.50
CA ILE A 254 25.59 -2.01 22.99
C ILE A 254 24.15 -2.26 22.55
N ASP A 255 23.20 -1.69 23.32
CA ASP A 255 21.77 -1.76 23.07
C ASP A 255 21.56 -1.70 21.55
N ASP A 256 20.61 -2.43 20.97
CA ASP A 256 20.43 -2.35 19.51
C ASP A 256 20.22 -0.88 19.07
N ALA A 257 19.71 -0.02 19.97
CA ALA A 257 19.63 1.44 19.83
C ALA A 257 20.99 2.19 19.71
N LEU A 258 22.06 1.54 20.11
CA LEU A 258 23.44 2.02 20.27
C LEU A 258 24.35 1.37 19.19
N LEU A 259 23.84 0.34 18.48
CA LEU A 259 24.35 -0.22 17.19
C LEU A 259 23.57 0.32 15.98
N GLN A 260 22.37 0.82 16.19
CA GLN A 260 21.54 1.47 15.19
C GLN A 260 21.90 2.95 15.07
N PRO A 261 22.00 3.48 13.84
CA PRO A 261 22.07 4.93 13.65
C PRO A 261 20.78 5.59 14.13
N SER A 262 20.88 6.79 14.71
CA SER A 262 19.69 7.58 15.07
C SER A 262 18.88 7.96 13.84
N ALA A 263 17.56 8.17 14.02
CA ALA A 263 16.67 8.57 12.94
C ALA A 263 17.22 9.83 12.20
N PRO A 264 17.31 9.81 10.87
CA PRO A 264 17.67 10.98 10.07
C PRO A 264 16.62 12.08 10.20
N ARG A 265 17.02 13.32 9.89
CA ARG A 265 16.10 14.46 9.80
C ARG A 265 16.10 15.04 8.40
N PHE A 266 14.92 15.40 7.91
CA PHE A 266 14.80 16.22 6.71
C PHE A 266 15.30 17.64 7.02
N VAL A 267 16.31 18.09 6.27
CA VAL A 267 16.91 19.44 6.39
C VAL A 267 16.18 20.41 5.48
N ALA A 268 15.83 19.96 4.29
CA ALA A 268 15.02 20.70 3.34
C ALA A 268 14.12 19.71 2.60
N LEU A 269 12.88 20.11 2.38
CA LEU A 269 11.94 19.38 1.57
C LEU A 269 11.26 20.41 0.68
N THR A 270 11.62 20.40 -0.60
CA THR A 270 11.07 21.33 -1.59
C THR A 270 10.41 20.53 -2.69
N SER A 271 9.39 21.11 -3.31
CA SER A 271 8.71 20.48 -4.43
C SER A 271 8.20 21.52 -5.39
N GLY A 272 7.96 21.12 -6.63
CA GLY A 272 7.38 21.99 -7.63
C GLY A 272 8.40 22.74 -8.49
N LEU A 273 7.88 23.41 -9.52
CA LEU A 273 8.66 24.07 -10.56
C LEU A 273 9.51 25.21 -9.99
N ALA A 274 8.95 26.04 -9.11
CA ALA A 274 9.65 27.22 -8.59
C ALA A 274 10.86 26.84 -7.73
N ALA A 275 10.79 25.74 -6.99
CA ALA A 275 11.84 25.33 -6.07
C ALA A 275 12.81 24.29 -6.65
N THR A 276 12.40 23.51 -7.65
CA THR A 276 13.20 22.36 -8.16
C THR A 276 13.46 22.40 -9.67
N GLY A 277 12.87 23.35 -10.39
CA GLY A 277 12.97 23.45 -11.85
C GLY A 277 12.11 22.44 -12.62
N LEU A 278 11.37 21.57 -11.93
CA LEU A 278 10.45 20.59 -12.53
C LEU A 278 9.15 20.50 -11.72
N ALA A 279 7.99 20.60 -12.38
CA ALA A 279 6.69 20.65 -11.71
C ALA A 279 6.38 19.39 -10.86
N ALA A 280 6.81 18.22 -11.31
CA ALA A 280 6.54 16.92 -10.69
C ALA A 280 7.62 16.47 -9.67
N ARG A 281 8.67 17.26 -9.46
CA ARG A 281 9.82 16.84 -8.66
C ARG A 281 9.66 17.24 -7.20
N ILE A 282 9.91 16.27 -6.32
CA ILE A 282 10.17 16.51 -4.90
C ILE A 282 11.67 16.37 -4.67
N SER A 283 12.33 17.43 -4.23
CA SER A 283 13.73 17.39 -3.80
C SER A 283 13.79 17.33 -2.29
N TYR A 284 14.46 16.32 -1.76
CA TYR A 284 14.64 16.14 -0.32
C TYR A 284 16.12 16.17 0.03
N ALA A 285 16.46 16.94 1.05
CA ALA A 285 17.76 16.91 1.70
C ALA A 285 17.60 16.30 3.09
N VAL A 286 18.38 15.27 3.39
CA VAL A 286 18.31 14.53 4.64
C VAL A 286 19.69 14.50 5.27
N ALA A 287 19.76 14.92 6.53
CA ALA A 287 20.96 14.80 7.34
C ALA A 287 20.87 13.56 8.22
N PRO A 288 21.98 12.83 8.42
CA PRO A 288 22.02 11.72 9.36
C PRO A 288 21.72 12.19 10.79
N GLY A 289 21.18 11.29 11.61
CA GLY A 289 20.96 11.57 13.02
C GLY A 289 22.29 11.78 13.77
N THR A 290 22.28 12.56 14.85
CA THR A 290 23.47 12.90 15.65
C THR A 290 23.85 11.81 16.66
N GLY A 291 23.57 10.55 16.35
CA GLY A 291 23.84 9.41 17.22
C GLY A 291 25.31 9.01 17.27
N ALA A 292 25.67 8.16 18.23
CA ALA A 292 27.02 7.61 18.36
C ALA A 292 27.42 6.69 17.18
N VAL A 293 26.43 6.14 16.46
CA VAL A 293 26.65 5.26 15.31
C VAL A 293 26.53 6.04 14.01
N PRO A 294 27.57 6.01 13.14
CA PRO A 294 27.51 6.67 11.85
C PRO A 294 26.53 5.97 10.90
N THR A 295 25.67 6.75 10.27
CA THR A 295 24.82 6.31 9.14
C THR A 295 25.67 6.24 7.88
N ILE A 296 25.57 5.16 7.09
CA ILE A 296 26.25 5.00 5.80
C ILE A 296 25.25 5.10 4.63
N GLU A 297 24.04 4.60 4.82
CA GLU A 297 22.95 4.70 3.85
C GLU A 297 21.69 5.24 4.52
N ILE A 298 20.84 5.90 3.73
CA ILE A 298 19.53 6.39 4.15
C ILE A 298 18.49 5.61 3.36
N GLY A 299 17.63 4.89 4.07
CA GLY A 299 16.41 4.32 3.50
C GLY A 299 15.29 5.36 3.55
N LEU A 300 14.73 5.71 2.40
CA LEU A 300 13.60 6.59 2.24
C LEU A 300 12.35 5.79 1.87
N ASP A 301 11.28 5.95 2.63
CA ASP A 301 9.95 5.49 2.30
C ASP A 301 9.07 6.67 1.89
N HIS A 302 8.34 6.51 0.79
CA HIS A 302 7.40 7.51 0.29
C HIS A 302 6.11 6.87 -0.22
N ARG A 303 4.97 7.55 -0.05
CA ARG A 303 3.67 7.14 -0.57
C ARG A 303 2.73 8.33 -0.76
N ILE A 304 1.68 8.16 -1.55
CA ILE A 304 0.55 9.10 -1.53
C ILE A 304 -0.09 9.03 -0.13
N SER A 305 -0.40 10.19 0.45
CA SER A 305 -0.96 10.26 1.80
C SER A 305 -2.26 9.46 1.89
N GLY A 306 -2.33 8.56 2.88
CA GLY A 306 -3.44 7.62 3.05
C GLY A 306 -3.35 6.29 2.27
N ALA A 307 -2.36 6.10 1.39
CA ALA A 307 -2.15 4.81 0.73
C ALA A 307 -1.64 3.74 1.71
N GLU A 308 -2.01 2.47 1.53
CA GLU A 308 -1.60 1.39 2.45
C GLU A 308 -0.13 0.97 2.27
N SER A 309 0.37 1.00 1.04
CA SER A 309 1.73 0.55 0.69
C SER A 309 2.73 1.70 0.61
N TRP A 310 3.96 1.45 1.08
CA TRP A 310 5.10 2.36 0.95
C TRP A 310 6.01 1.92 -0.20
N SER A 311 6.52 2.88 -0.96
CA SER A 311 7.63 2.68 -1.88
C SER A 311 8.94 3.02 -1.18
N SER A 312 9.93 2.13 -1.26
CA SER A 312 11.21 2.28 -0.57
C SER A 312 12.36 2.48 -1.54
N THR A 313 13.24 3.43 -1.27
CA THR A 313 14.49 3.69 -2.00
C THR A 313 15.64 3.86 -1.01
N THR A 314 16.84 3.37 -1.34
CA THR A 314 18.05 3.56 -0.52
C THR A 314 19.04 4.47 -1.24
N ILE A 315 19.63 5.42 -0.52
CA ILE A 315 20.68 6.31 -1.03
C ILE A 315 21.90 6.30 -0.10
N PRO A 316 23.14 6.46 -0.62
CA PRO A 316 24.31 6.69 0.23
C PRO A 316 24.17 8.00 1.02
N VAL A 317 24.56 7.99 2.30
CA VAL A 317 24.51 9.18 3.18
C VAL A 317 25.30 10.36 2.61
N ALA A 318 26.36 10.07 1.84
CA ALA A 318 27.24 11.07 1.22
C ALA A 318 26.51 11.96 0.20
N ASN A 319 25.39 11.49 -0.36
CA ASN A 319 24.57 12.29 -1.28
C ASN A 319 23.78 13.37 -0.54
N GLY A 320 23.51 13.20 0.77
CA GLY A 320 22.80 14.17 1.61
C GLY A 320 21.35 14.44 1.20
N GLY A 321 20.81 13.70 0.23
CA GLY A 321 19.50 13.95 -0.35
C GLY A 321 19.31 13.28 -1.72
N GLY A 322 18.15 13.52 -2.32
CA GLY A 322 17.77 13.00 -3.62
C GLY A 322 16.52 13.67 -4.17
N ALA A 323 16.02 13.15 -5.29
CA ALA A 323 14.80 13.63 -5.93
C ALA A 323 13.83 12.47 -6.22
N LEU A 324 12.53 12.76 -6.17
CA LEU A 324 11.45 11.87 -6.58
C LEU A 324 10.66 12.54 -7.71
N ASP A 325 10.56 11.84 -8.84
CA ASP A 325 9.88 12.35 -10.06
C ASP A 325 8.59 11.57 -10.39
N SER A 326 8.17 10.65 -9.50
CA SER A 326 7.05 9.74 -9.73
C SER A 326 5.67 10.29 -9.33
N TYR A 327 5.59 11.56 -8.92
CA TYR A 327 4.38 12.17 -8.39
C TYR A 327 3.88 13.30 -9.28
N THR A 328 2.59 13.62 -9.21
CA THR A 328 2.02 14.74 -9.95
C THR A 328 1.79 15.95 -9.04
N PRO A 329 1.85 17.19 -9.57
CA PRO A 329 1.51 18.39 -8.81
C PRO A 329 0.14 18.29 -8.13
N GLY A 330 0.03 18.83 -6.91
CA GLY A 330 -1.18 18.80 -6.08
C GLY A 330 -1.39 17.54 -5.24
N GLN A 331 -0.61 16.47 -5.44
CA GLN A 331 -0.70 15.28 -4.60
C GLN A 331 -0.06 15.51 -3.22
N SER A 332 -0.72 15.03 -2.16
CA SER A 332 -0.12 14.94 -0.82
C SER A 332 0.72 13.66 -0.73
N VAL A 333 1.99 13.80 -0.42
CA VAL A 333 2.97 12.70 -0.32
C VAL A 333 3.51 12.64 1.10
N ASP A 334 3.40 11.47 1.73
CA ASP A 334 4.01 11.18 3.02
C ASP A 334 5.42 10.64 2.79
N LEU A 335 6.41 11.18 3.49
CA LEU A 335 7.81 10.72 3.48
C LEU A 335 8.30 10.42 4.89
N ARG A 336 9.10 9.36 5.02
CA ARG A 336 9.86 9.04 6.23
C ARG A 336 11.22 8.47 5.86
N ALA A 337 12.24 8.74 6.66
CA ALA A 337 13.60 8.29 6.42
C ALA A 337 14.15 7.49 7.62
N ARG A 338 15.03 6.53 7.38
CA ARG A 338 15.78 5.80 8.41
C ARG A 338 17.25 5.69 8.04
N GLY A 339 18.13 5.70 9.04
CA GLY A 339 19.56 5.51 8.84
C GLY A 339 19.91 4.03 8.85
N ILE A 340 20.84 3.62 7.98
CA ILE A 340 21.38 2.26 7.92
C ILE A 340 22.89 2.36 8.17
N GLY A 341 23.37 1.63 9.17
CA GLY A 341 24.78 1.63 9.57
C GLY A 341 25.66 0.77 8.65
N ALA A 342 26.98 0.83 8.85
CA ALA A 342 27.96 0.08 8.05
C ALA A 342 27.77 -1.45 8.07
N THR A 343 27.11 -1.98 9.10
CA THR A 343 26.81 -3.40 9.29
C THR A 343 25.45 -3.81 8.69
N GLY A 344 24.75 -2.89 8.01
CA GLY A 344 23.43 -3.14 7.41
C GLY A 344 22.26 -3.05 8.41
N VAL A 345 22.52 -2.69 9.67
CA VAL A 345 21.48 -2.54 10.69
C VAL A 345 20.74 -1.22 10.46
N ALA A 346 19.41 -1.30 10.30
CA ALA A 346 18.54 -0.14 10.10
C ALA A 346 18.03 0.41 11.45
N GLY A 347 18.15 1.72 11.63
CA GLY A 347 17.61 2.43 12.78
C GLY A 347 16.12 2.77 12.67
N PRO A 348 15.58 3.50 13.67
CA PRO A 348 14.18 3.91 13.67
C PRO A 348 13.85 4.86 12.51
N TRP A 349 12.59 4.84 12.09
CA TRP A 349 12.06 5.80 11.14
C TRP A 349 11.94 7.19 11.78
N SER A 350 12.19 8.22 10.97
CA SER A 350 11.86 9.60 11.30
C SER A 350 10.35 9.78 11.45
N ALA A 351 9.94 10.91 12.01
CA ALA A 351 8.55 11.36 11.89
C ALA A 351 8.14 11.36 10.40
N THR A 352 6.90 10.96 10.15
CA THR A 352 6.33 11.06 8.80
C THR A 352 6.03 12.53 8.52
N ILE A 353 6.58 13.05 7.44
CA ILE A 353 6.36 14.42 6.97
C ILE A 353 5.50 14.33 5.72
N THR A 354 4.42 15.11 5.68
CA THR A 354 3.59 15.24 4.49
C THR A 354 3.97 16.51 3.75
N ILE A 355 4.21 16.40 2.44
CA ILE A 355 4.36 17.54 1.53
C ILE A 355 3.33 17.44 0.41
N VAL A 356 2.75 18.58 0.04
CA VAL A 356 1.93 18.66 -1.17
C VAL A 356 2.83 19.11 -2.32
N VAL A 357 2.91 18.30 -3.38
CA VAL A 357 3.79 18.54 -4.53
C VAL A 357 3.41 19.87 -5.19
N GLY A 358 4.35 20.82 -5.20
CA GLY A 358 4.13 22.15 -5.75
C GLY A 358 3.36 23.11 -4.85
N SER A 359 3.23 22.83 -3.54
CA SER A 359 2.52 23.74 -2.60
C SER A 359 3.17 25.11 -2.43
N ALA A 360 4.46 25.25 -2.73
CA ALA A 360 5.14 26.53 -2.75
C ALA A 360 5.08 27.21 -4.13
N ASP A 361 4.60 26.52 -5.16
CA ASP A 361 4.33 27.12 -6.46
C ASP A 361 3.05 27.95 -6.37
N ALA A 362 3.03 29.08 -7.07
CA ALA A 362 1.79 29.85 -7.20
C ALA A 362 0.70 28.94 -7.76
N ALA A 363 -0.50 29.00 -7.16
CA ALA A 363 -1.63 28.18 -7.57
C ALA A 363 -1.79 28.22 -9.10
N LEU A 364 -1.93 27.05 -9.72
CA LEU A 364 -2.13 26.95 -11.16
C LEU A 364 -3.57 27.36 -11.48
N PRO A 365 -3.77 28.26 -12.45
CA PRO A 365 -5.10 28.63 -12.90
C PRO A 365 -5.85 27.43 -13.48
N ALA A 366 -7.16 27.37 -13.23
CA ALA A 366 -8.04 26.46 -13.94
C ALA A 366 -8.22 26.90 -15.40
N ALA A 367 -8.57 25.96 -16.28
CA ALA A 367 -8.93 26.29 -17.65
C ALA A 367 -10.18 27.20 -17.68
N LEU A 368 -10.19 28.18 -18.59
CA LEU A 368 -11.36 29.03 -18.82
C LEU A 368 -12.53 28.19 -19.37
N ASP A 369 -13.75 28.59 -19.03
CA ASP A 369 -14.95 27.96 -19.58
C ASP A 369 -15.02 28.20 -21.10
N ALA A 370 -14.99 27.10 -21.87
CA ALA A 370 -15.07 27.13 -23.33
C ALA A 370 -16.36 27.81 -23.83
N ALA A 371 -17.47 27.73 -23.08
CA ALA A 371 -18.72 28.39 -23.45
C ALA A 371 -18.65 29.93 -23.33
N SER A 372 -17.70 30.45 -22.54
CA SER A 372 -17.47 31.89 -22.39
C SER A 372 -16.58 32.49 -23.50
N ILE A 373 -15.89 31.63 -24.26
CA ILE A 373 -14.95 32.04 -25.29
C ILE A 373 -15.70 32.21 -26.62
N SER A 374 -15.58 33.39 -27.22
CA SER A 374 -16.09 33.67 -28.56
C SER A 374 -15.03 34.33 -29.43
N ILE A 375 -14.87 33.82 -30.66
CA ILE A 375 -13.94 34.36 -31.65
C ILE A 375 -14.75 34.74 -32.88
N THR A 376 -14.80 36.03 -33.19
CA THR A 376 -15.51 36.57 -34.35
C THR A 376 -14.49 37.00 -35.42
N THR A 377 -14.56 36.41 -36.60
CA THR A 377 -13.70 36.79 -37.73
C THR A 377 -14.18 38.11 -38.33
N LEU A 378 -13.23 39.01 -38.61
CA LEU A 378 -13.48 40.32 -39.21
C LEU A 378 -12.56 40.50 -40.42
N LEU A 379 -12.84 41.49 -41.26
CA LEU A 379 -11.91 41.83 -42.34
C LEU A 379 -10.57 42.25 -41.73
N GLY A 380 -9.48 41.66 -42.22
CA GLY A 380 -8.12 41.93 -41.73
C GLY A 380 -7.76 41.28 -40.39
N GLY A 381 -8.70 40.65 -39.67
CA GLY A 381 -8.41 40.15 -38.33
C GLY A 381 -9.50 39.31 -37.66
N ALA A 382 -9.45 39.25 -36.34
CA ALA A 382 -10.48 38.62 -35.52
C ALA A 382 -10.63 39.34 -34.18
N ARG A 383 -11.82 39.30 -33.59
CA ARG A 383 -12.09 39.75 -32.22
C ARG A 383 -12.27 38.53 -31.32
N ILE A 384 -11.54 38.50 -30.22
CA ILE A 384 -11.60 37.45 -29.20
C ILE A 384 -12.28 38.04 -27.98
N GLN A 385 -13.28 37.36 -27.45
CA GLN A 385 -13.86 37.66 -26.14
C GLN A 385 -13.85 36.41 -25.28
N PHE A 386 -13.60 36.58 -23.98
CA PHE A 386 -13.59 35.50 -23.00
C PHE A 386 -13.99 36.05 -21.64
N ALA A 387 -14.48 35.18 -20.75
CA ALA A 387 -14.74 35.54 -19.35
C ALA A 387 -13.85 34.74 -18.41
N THR A 388 -13.44 35.37 -17.32
CA THR A 388 -12.78 34.72 -16.19
C THR A 388 -13.82 34.21 -15.20
N GLY A 389 -13.63 32.98 -14.71
CA GLY A 389 -14.44 32.42 -13.62
C GLY A 389 -14.09 33.04 -12.26
N ASP A 390 -14.52 32.38 -11.19
CA ASP A 390 -14.22 32.75 -9.79
C ASP A 390 -12.81 32.32 -9.31
N ASP A 391 -12.02 31.71 -10.19
CA ASP A 391 -10.66 31.26 -9.88
C ASP A 391 -9.70 32.42 -9.58
N THR A 392 -9.38 32.58 -8.29
CA THR A 392 -8.44 33.59 -7.79
C THR A 392 -6.99 33.38 -8.21
N ALA A 393 -6.63 32.20 -8.75
CA ALA A 393 -5.29 31.95 -9.27
C ALA A 393 -5.08 32.56 -10.67
N THR A 394 -6.15 32.77 -11.44
CA THR A 394 -6.10 33.42 -12.76
C THR A 394 -5.84 34.92 -12.60
N ALA A 395 -4.60 35.34 -12.82
CA ALA A 395 -4.20 36.75 -12.71
C ALA A 395 -3.97 37.41 -14.08
N ARG A 396 -3.70 36.59 -15.11
CA ARG A 396 -3.53 37.06 -16.49
C ARG A 396 -3.94 35.98 -17.49
N VAL A 397 -4.16 36.38 -18.73
CA VAL A 397 -4.46 35.46 -19.84
C VAL A 397 -3.53 35.78 -21.01
N GLN A 398 -2.76 34.79 -21.44
CA GLN A 398 -1.93 34.89 -22.64
C GLN A 398 -2.68 34.35 -23.84
N ILE A 399 -2.61 35.08 -24.95
CA ILE A 399 -3.16 34.65 -26.24
C ILE A 399 -2.01 34.24 -27.13
N TYR A 400 -2.17 33.10 -27.77
CA TYR A 400 -1.25 32.60 -28.78
C TYR A 400 -1.96 32.46 -30.10
N ARG A 401 -1.24 32.68 -31.20
CA ARG A 401 -1.73 32.51 -32.57
C ARG A 401 -0.66 31.85 -33.41
N SER A 402 -1.03 30.77 -34.10
CA SER A 402 -0.20 30.13 -35.11
C SER A 402 -0.98 29.89 -36.40
N ILE A 403 -0.26 29.82 -37.53
CA ILE A 403 -0.80 29.30 -38.80
C ILE A 403 -0.69 27.77 -38.87
N THR A 404 0.00 27.15 -37.91
CA THR A 404 0.08 25.71 -37.76
C THR A 404 -0.84 25.23 -36.64
N SER A 405 -1.17 23.95 -36.62
CA SER A 405 -1.98 23.36 -35.55
C SER A 405 -1.17 23.04 -34.28
N LEU A 406 0.14 23.32 -34.27
CA LEU A 406 1.03 23.10 -33.14
C LEU A 406 1.35 24.44 -32.49
N LEU A 407 1.26 24.49 -31.16
CA LEU A 407 1.59 25.69 -30.38
C LEU A 407 3.07 25.68 -29.99
N ASP A 408 3.78 26.74 -30.37
CA ASP A 408 5.09 27.11 -29.84
C ASP A 408 4.93 28.37 -28.98
N ARG A 409 5.03 28.20 -27.65
CA ARG A 409 4.82 29.29 -26.69
C ARG A 409 5.88 30.39 -26.76
N GLU A 410 7.06 30.13 -27.33
CA GLU A 410 8.10 31.15 -27.45
C GLU A 410 7.86 32.09 -28.64
N THR A 411 7.25 31.57 -29.72
CA THR A 411 7.14 32.30 -30.99
C THR A 411 5.71 32.68 -31.36
N ASP A 412 4.70 31.95 -30.88
CA ASP A 412 3.27 32.21 -31.21
C ASP A 412 2.60 33.23 -30.28
N ALA A 413 3.29 33.75 -29.27
CA ALA A 413 2.73 34.67 -28.29
C ALA A 413 2.28 35.99 -28.95
N VAL A 414 1.00 36.36 -28.79
CA VAL A 414 0.47 37.62 -29.30
C VAL A 414 0.56 38.69 -28.21
N GLY A 415 1.61 39.49 -28.28
CA GLY A 415 1.83 40.59 -27.34
C GLY A 415 2.01 40.09 -25.89
N ALA A 416 1.90 41.02 -24.95
CA ALA A 416 2.02 40.71 -23.53
C ALA A 416 0.73 40.07 -22.96
N PRO A 417 0.83 39.27 -21.88
CA PRO A 417 -0.33 38.72 -21.21
C PRO A 417 -1.31 39.82 -20.77
N ILE A 418 -2.60 39.57 -20.92
CA ILE A 418 -3.65 40.49 -20.50
C ILE A 418 -3.89 40.27 -19.01
N ALA A 419 -3.68 41.29 -18.18
CA ALA A 419 -4.04 41.21 -16.76
C ALA A 419 -5.56 41.10 -16.60
N VAL A 420 -6.00 40.17 -15.75
CA VAL A 420 -7.42 39.89 -15.53
C VAL A 420 -7.75 39.76 -14.05
N GLU A 421 -9.01 40.01 -13.71
CA GLU A 421 -9.59 39.79 -12.40
C GLU A 421 -10.66 38.68 -12.50
N PRO A 422 -10.92 37.93 -11.42
CA PRO A 422 -11.97 36.90 -11.41
C PRO A 422 -13.37 37.48 -11.68
N GLY A 423 -14.20 36.73 -12.42
CA GLY A 423 -15.60 37.05 -12.68
C GLY A 423 -15.86 38.17 -13.69
N GLN A 424 -14.88 38.52 -14.53
CA GLN A 424 -14.95 39.62 -15.48
C GLN A 424 -14.92 39.13 -16.94
N THR A 425 -15.37 39.99 -17.86
CA THR A 425 -15.30 39.71 -19.31
C THR A 425 -14.28 40.62 -19.98
N TYR A 426 -13.44 40.03 -20.83
CA TYR A 426 -12.40 40.72 -21.58
C TYR A 426 -12.61 40.56 -23.08
N ALA A 427 -12.08 41.53 -23.85
CA ALA A 427 -12.07 41.48 -25.29
C ALA A 427 -10.76 42.04 -25.83
N THR A 428 -10.22 41.39 -26.85
CA THR A 428 -9.07 41.87 -27.61
C THR A 428 -9.23 41.57 -29.10
N THR A 429 -8.36 42.12 -29.93
CA THR A 429 -8.37 41.96 -31.38
C THR A 429 -7.04 41.44 -31.87
N LEU A 430 -7.09 40.48 -32.80
CA LEU A 430 -5.95 40.01 -33.56
C LEU A 430 -5.95 40.66 -34.94
N GLY A 431 -4.84 41.33 -35.25
CA GLY A 431 -4.65 42.05 -36.50
C GLY A 431 -5.52 43.31 -36.64
N ASP A 432 -5.62 43.82 -37.86
CA ASP A 432 -6.35 45.04 -38.16
C ASP A 432 -7.83 44.76 -38.40
N THR A 433 -8.65 44.89 -37.37
CA THR A 433 -10.11 44.71 -37.46
C THR A 433 -10.86 45.97 -37.92
N THR A 434 -10.15 47.02 -38.35
CA THR A 434 -10.77 48.29 -38.80
C THR A 434 -11.08 48.27 -40.30
N ARG A 435 -10.79 47.18 -41.00
CA ARG A 435 -10.98 47.08 -42.45
C ARG A 435 -12.46 47.09 -42.81
N THR A 436 -12.79 47.82 -43.86
CA THR A 436 -14.12 47.88 -44.44
C THR A 436 -14.15 47.17 -45.78
N ASP A 437 -15.31 46.61 -46.14
CA ASP A 437 -15.52 46.07 -47.48
C ASP A 437 -15.64 47.23 -48.47
N LEU A 438 -14.89 47.13 -49.56
CA LEU A 438 -14.87 48.09 -50.66
C LEU A 438 -15.91 47.73 -51.73
N ILE A 439 -16.50 46.54 -51.66
CA ILE A 439 -17.50 46.06 -52.62
C ILE A 439 -18.90 46.35 -52.07
N VAL A 440 -19.72 47.04 -52.87
CA VAL A 440 -21.12 47.31 -52.53
C VAL A 440 -22.01 46.27 -53.19
N GLY A 441 -22.89 45.59 -52.44
CA GLY A 441 -23.74 44.55 -53.02
C GLY A 441 -22.96 43.30 -53.45
N GLY A 442 -21.99 42.88 -52.64
CA GLY A 442 -21.15 41.70 -52.88
C GLY A 442 -21.89 40.37 -52.95
N GLY A 443 -23.11 40.29 -52.40
CA GLY A 443 -24.00 39.13 -52.55
C GLY A 443 -24.79 39.09 -53.86
N LEU A 444 -24.48 39.98 -54.81
CA LEU A 444 -24.97 39.93 -56.20
C LEU A 444 -26.51 39.85 -56.35
N GLU A 445 -27.25 40.43 -55.41
CA GLU A 445 -28.72 40.46 -55.43
C GLU A 445 -29.28 41.36 -56.56
N ALA A 446 -28.51 42.36 -56.99
CA ALA A 446 -28.90 43.28 -58.05
C ALA A 446 -27.69 43.79 -58.85
N ALA A 447 -27.90 44.01 -60.15
CA ALA A 447 -26.84 44.45 -61.05
C ALA A 447 -26.43 45.94 -60.88
N GLY A 448 -27.25 46.77 -60.23
CA GLY A 448 -27.09 48.23 -60.26
C GLY A 448 -25.77 48.77 -59.66
N SER A 449 -25.09 48.00 -58.81
CA SER A 449 -23.78 48.38 -58.25
C SER A 449 -22.60 47.89 -59.11
N TRP A 450 -22.85 47.15 -60.18
CA TRP A 450 -21.85 46.44 -60.96
C TRP A 450 -21.82 46.89 -62.42
N THR A 451 -20.62 47.03 -62.98
CA THR A 451 -20.40 47.16 -64.42
C THR A 451 -20.14 45.77 -64.99
N LEU A 452 -20.95 45.36 -65.97
CA LEU A 452 -20.90 44.04 -66.62
C LEU A 452 -20.44 44.19 -68.06
N ASP A 453 -19.36 43.50 -68.42
CA ASP A 453 -18.97 43.32 -69.82
C ASP A 453 -19.82 42.22 -70.48
N ALA A 454 -19.65 42.07 -71.80
CA ALA A 454 -20.25 40.99 -72.57
C ALA A 454 -19.95 39.61 -71.95
N GLY A 455 -20.98 38.77 -71.89
CA GLY A 455 -20.90 37.43 -71.31
C GLY A 455 -21.36 37.33 -69.85
N TRP A 456 -21.36 38.43 -69.09
CA TRP A 456 -21.80 38.45 -67.69
C TRP A 456 -23.26 38.85 -67.51
N THR A 457 -23.96 38.19 -66.58
CA THR A 457 -25.32 38.52 -66.13
C THR A 457 -25.40 38.37 -64.61
N ILE A 458 -26.25 39.15 -63.95
CA ILE A 458 -26.56 38.99 -62.51
C ILE A 458 -28.05 38.64 -62.39
N SER A 459 -28.36 37.53 -61.72
CA SER A 459 -29.73 37.10 -61.45
C SER A 459 -29.74 36.09 -60.30
N GLY A 460 -30.76 36.14 -59.44
CA GLY A 460 -30.96 35.17 -58.37
C GLY A 460 -29.82 35.11 -57.34
N GLY A 461 -29.20 36.25 -57.04
CA GLY A 461 -28.12 36.34 -56.05
C GLY A 461 -26.75 35.86 -56.54
N VAL A 462 -26.56 35.64 -57.85
CA VAL A 462 -25.28 35.21 -58.42
C VAL A 462 -24.94 35.97 -59.70
N ALA A 463 -23.66 36.03 -60.05
CA ALA A 463 -23.20 36.46 -61.37
C ALA A 463 -22.77 35.27 -62.21
N THR A 464 -23.28 35.17 -63.43
CA THR A 464 -22.98 34.08 -64.37
C THR A 464 -22.32 34.63 -65.63
N HIS A 465 -21.18 34.02 -65.99
CA HIS A 465 -20.51 34.21 -67.26
C HIS A 465 -20.79 33.05 -68.22
N ALA A 466 -21.20 33.35 -69.45
CA ALA A 466 -21.32 32.37 -70.53
C ALA A 466 -20.04 32.33 -71.39
N ALA A 467 -19.63 31.12 -71.79
CA ALA A 467 -18.49 30.96 -72.69
C ALA A 467 -18.77 31.57 -74.08
N GLY A 468 -17.72 32.09 -74.73
CA GLY A 468 -17.74 32.65 -76.08
C GLY A 468 -16.99 33.98 -76.20
N THR A 469 -16.89 34.75 -75.11
CA THR A 469 -16.21 36.06 -75.06
C THR A 469 -15.47 36.23 -73.74
N THR A 470 -14.33 36.91 -73.74
CA THR A 470 -13.75 37.38 -72.47
C THR A 470 -14.61 38.51 -71.91
N GLY A 471 -14.84 38.54 -70.60
CA GLY A 471 -15.59 39.62 -69.97
C GLY A 471 -15.25 39.79 -68.49
N ARG A 472 -15.52 40.97 -67.95
CA ARG A 472 -15.39 41.28 -66.52
C ARG A 472 -16.71 41.70 -65.90
N ILE A 473 -16.83 41.42 -64.61
CA ILE A 473 -17.76 42.06 -63.69
C ILE A 473 -16.93 42.92 -62.73
N SER A 474 -17.25 44.21 -62.60
CA SER A 474 -16.38 45.16 -61.88
C SER A 474 -17.12 46.26 -61.12
N GLN A 475 -16.44 46.83 -60.11
CA GLN A 475 -16.84 48.07 -59.42
C GLN A 475 -15.73 49.10 -59.46
N ALA A 476 -16.13 50.37 -59.57
CA ALA A 476 -15.21 51.50 -59.49
C ALA A 476 -14.77 51.70 -58.03
N VAL A 477 -13.46 51.60 -57.79
CA VAL A 477 -12.84 51.73 -56.47
C VAL A 477 -11.52 52.46 -56.68
N ALA A 478 -11.30 53.59 -55.99
CA ALA A 478 -10.03 54.30 -56.08
C ALA A 478 -8.91 53.49 -55.41
N LEU A 479 -7.91 53.06 -56.20
CA LEU A 479 -6.82 52.24 -55.70
C LEU A 479 -5.57 53.08 -55.45
N THR A 480 -4.95 52.87 -54.29
CA THR A 480 -3.64 53.45 -53.96
C THR A 480 -2.51 52.56 -54.49
N GLY A 481 -1.69 53.08 -55.41
CA GLY A 481 -0.53 52.37 -55.95
C GLY A 481 0.47 51.93 -54.87
N GLY A 482 1.05 50.74 -55.04
CA GLY A 482 1.99 50.12 -54.10
C GLY A 482 1.33 49.36 -52.94
N LYS A 483 0.03 49.55 -52.69
CA LYS A 483 -0.72 48.83 -51.65
C LYS A 483 -1.30 47.51 -52.17
N TYR A 484 -1.49 46.56 -51.26
CA TYR A 484 -2.13 45.28 -51.56
C TYR A 484 -3.63 45.33 -51.24
N TYR A 485 -4.42 44.71 -52.10
CA TYR A 485 -5.86 44.51 -51.91
C TYR A 485 -6.13 43.03 -51.81
N ARG A 486 -6.92 42.65 -50.80
CA ARG A 486 -7.38 41.28 -50.61
C ARG A 486 -8.77 41.16 -51.16
N ILE A 487 -8.97 40.20 -52.06
CA ILE A 487 -10.24 39.98 -52.76
C ILE A 487 -10.68 38.55 -52.47
N SER A 488 -11.95 38.36 -52.15
CA SER A 488 -12.56 37.04 -52.05
C SER A 488 -13.82 36.97 -52.90
N TYR A 489 -14.09 35.79 -53.45
CA TYR A 489 -15.30 35.47 -54.19
C TYR A 489 -15.49 33.96 -54.18
N ASP A 490 -16.73 33.51 -54.20
CA ASP A 490 -17.06 32.10 -54.29
C ASP A 490 -17.26 31.72 -55.76
N VAL A 491 -16.62 30.64 -56.20
CA VAL A 491 -16.89 30.04 -57.51
C VAL A 491 -17.91 28.94 -57.30
N VAL A 492 -19.16 29.21 -57.61
CA VAL A 492 -20.30 28.28 -57.43
C VAL A 492 -20.23 27.16 -58.47
N SER A 493 -19.94 27.50 -59.72
CA SER A 493 -19.73 26.55 -60.80
C SER A 493 -18.70 27.09 -61.78
N ILE A 494 -17.93 26.22 -62.43
CA ILE A 494 -17.00 26.60 -63.49
C ILE A 494 -16.75 25.43 -64.43
N SER A 495 -16.68 25.72 -65.73
CA SER A 495 -16.31 24.77 -66.77
C SER A 495 -15.60 25.48 -67.94
N GLY A 496 -14.85 24.71 -68.74
CA GLY A 496 -14.10 25.22 -69.88
C GLY A 496 -12.75 25.81 -69.47
N SER A 497 -12.71 27.13 -69.19
CA SER A 497 -11.49 27.83 -68.74
C SER A 497 -11.62 28.39 -67.32
N ALA A 498 -10.85 29.43 -67.00
CA ALA A 498 -10.71 29.97 -65.67
C ALA A 498 -11.33 31.37 -65.49
N VAL A 499 -11.54 31.72 -64.22
CA VAL A 499 -11.84 33.08 -63.76
C VAL A 499 -10.69 33.58 -62.88
N GLN A 500 -10.54 34.89 -62.72
CA GLN A 500 -9.54 35.46 -61.83
C GLN A 500 -9.97 36.83 -61.31
N ALA A 501 -9.59 37.15 -60.07
CA ALA A 501 -9.69 38.52 -59.58
C ALA A 501 -8.69 39.41 -60.33
N ALA A 502 -9.00 40.70 -60.46
CA ALA A 502 -8.12 41.67 -61.07
C ALA A 502 -8.33 43.07 -60.47
N LEU A 503 -7.24 43.83 -60.38
CA LEU A 503 -7.31 45.28 -60.21
C LEU A 503 -7.24 45.92 -61.60
N ILE A 504 -8.22 46.77 -61.91
CA ILE A 504 -8.38 47.42 -63.22
C ILE A 504 -8.09 48.92 -63.13
N GLY A 505 -7.85 49.55 -64.27
CA GLY A 505 -7.49 50.96 -64.39
C GLY A 505 -6.51 51.17 -65.54
N ALA A 506 -5.52 52.05 -65.36
CA ALA A 506 -4.49 52.33 -66.37
C ALA A 506 -3.65 51.09 -66.73
N THR A 507 -3.44 50.19 -65.78
CA THR A 507 -2.72 48.93 -66.00
C THR A 507 -3.48 47.81 -65.30
N LEU A 508 -3.82 46.76 -66.06
CA LEU A 508 -4.45 45.57 -65.53
C LEU A 508 -3.46 44.80 -64.64
N ARG A 509 -3.87 44.50 -63.41
CA ARG A 509 -3.14 43.61 -62.49
C ARG A 509 -4.00 42.38 -62.23
N PRO A 510 -3.81 41.30 -63.02
CA PRO A 510 -4.52 40.06 -62.76
C PRO A 510 -3.98 39.39 -61.49
N GLY A 511 -4.87 38.71 -60.80
CA GLY A 511 -4.55 37.82 -59.70
C GLY A 511 -4.31 36.40 -60.19
N THR A 512 -4.66 35.43 -59.35
CA THR A 512 -4.50 34.00 -59.64
C THR A 512 -5.68 33.48 -60.45
N SER A 513 -5.38 32.79 -61.55
CA SER A 513 -6.36 32.12 -62.38
C SER A 513 -6.86 30.83 -61.72
N VAL A 514 -8.18 30.67 -61.62
CA VAL A 514 -8.82 29.56 -60.93
C VAL A 514 -9.86 28.87 -61.82
N ALA A 515 -9.78 27.54 -61.87
CA ALA A 515 -10.65 26.67 -62.68
C ALA A 515 -11.38 25.62 -61.82
N THR A 516 -11.56 25.90 -60.53
CA THR A 516 -12.20 24.99 -59.57
C THR A 516 -13.27 25.73 -58.76
N THR A 517 -14.28 25.02 -58.27
CA THR A 517 -15.33 25.58 -57.42
C THR A 517 -14.85 25.85 -55.98
N GLY A 518 -15.66 26.54 -55.20
CA GLY A 518 -15.42 26.88 -53.79
C GLY A 518 -14.90 28.30 -53.57
N PRO A 519 -14.62 28.68 -52.30
CA PRO A 519 -14.17 30.02 -51.95
C PRO A 519 -12.76 30.29 -52.50
N LYS A 520 -12.60 31.44 -53.13
CA LYS A 520 -11.32 31.90 -53.70
C LYS A 520 -10.91 33.18 -53.02
N ARG A 521 -9.60 33.31 -52.80
CA ARG A 521 -8.98 34.46 -52.15
C ARG A 521 -7.77 34.85 -52.96
N ASP A 522 -7.56 36.15 -53.08
CA ASP A 522 -6.44 36.72 -53.82
C ASP A 522 -5.84 37.88 -53.04
N ARG A 523 -4.57 38.19 -53.35
CA ARG A 523 -3.81 39.29 -52.79
C ARG A 523 -3.04 39.98 -53.92
N ILE A 524 -3.59 41.09 -54.41
CA ILE A 524 -3.09 41.77 -55.60
C ILE A 524 -2.50 43.13 -55.23
N GLN A 525 -1.29 43.44 -55.70
CA GLN A 525 -0.71 44.77 -55.54
C GLN A 525 -1.25 45.73 -56.59
N ALA A 526 -1.82 46.85 -56.14
CA ALA A 526 -2.23 47.94 -57.00
C ALA A 526 -1.01 48.69 -57.55
N VAL A 527 -1.16 49.21 -58.77
CA VAL A 527 -0.20 50.13 -59.40
C VAL A 527 -0.81 51.51 -59.52
N SER A 528 -0.02 52.53 -59.87
CA SER A 528 -0.53 53.89 -60.07
C SER A 528 -1.63 53.90 -61.14
N GLY A 529 -2.69 54.68 -60.90
CA GLY A 529 -3.83 54.78 -61.83
C GLY A 529 -4.82 53.61 -61.79
N GLY A 530 -4.83 52.80 -60.72
CA GLY A 530 -5.88 51.80 -60.50
C GLY A 530 -7.22 52.44 -60.10
N THR A 531 -8.30 52.02 -60.76
CA THR A 531 -9.64 52.64 -60.63
C THR A 531 -10.77 51.65 -60.37
N GLY A 532 -10.49 50.35 -60.25
CA GLY A 532 -11.53 49.40 -59.90
C GLY A 532 -11.04 48.00 -59.56
N ILE A 533 -11.97 47.21 -59.06
CA ILE A 533 -11.80 45.80 -58.72
C ILE A 533 -12.75 45.00 -59.60
N ALA A 534 -12.28 43.90 -60.17
CA ALA A 534 -13.03 43.08 -61.09
C ALA A 534 -12.80 41.58 -60.86
N ILE A 535 -13.78 40.77 -61.28
CA ILE A 535 -13.57 39.35 -61.59
C ILE A 535 -13.61 39.22 -63.11
N SER A 536 -12.53 38.71 -63.69
CA SER A 536 -12.38 38.48 -65.13
C SER A 536 -12.63 37.02 -65.45
N ALA A 537 -13.41 36.75 -66.49
CA ALA A 537 -13.56 35.43 -67.08
C ALA A 537 -12.88 35.38 -68.45
N GLU A 538 -12.18 34.28 -68.71
CA GLU A 538 -11.64 34.00 -70.04
C GLU A 538 -12.74 33.57 -71.02
N ALA A 539 -12.47 33.67 -72.33
CA ALA A 539 -13.48 33.38 -73.35
C ALA A 539 -14.04 31.95 -73.28
N GLY A 540 -13.23 30.99 -72.85
CA GLY A 540 -13.66 29.60 -72.69
C GLY A 540 -14.39 29.32 -71.37
N ALA A 541 -14.45 30.25 -70.42
CA ALA A 541 -15.03 29.99 -69.11
C ALA A 541 -16.55 30.12 -69.13
N ALA A 542 -17.25 29.10 -68.65
CA ALA A 542 -18.65 29.21 -68.22
C ALA A 542 -18.66 29.07 -66.70
N ALA A 543 -18.90 30.17 -65.98
CA ALA A 543 -18.70 30.24 -64.54
C ALA A 543 -19.85 30.97 -63.83
N THR A 544 -20.15 30.56 -62.61
CA THR A 544 -21.05 31.28 -61.69
C THR A 544 -20.28 31.65 -60.44
N ILE A 545 -20.36 32.91 -60.02
CA ILE A 545 -19.70 33.42 -58.83
C ILE A 545 -20.70 34.08 -57.88
N ASP A 546 -20.30 34.16 -56.61
CA ASP A 546 -21.05 34.81 -55.53
C ASP A 546 -20.11 35.42 -54.48
N THR A 547 -20.67 36.18 -53.52
CA THR A 547 -20.04 36.70 -52.29
C THR A 547 -18.70 37.38 -52.55
N VAL A 548 -18.71 38.36 -53.45
CA VAL A 548 -17.52 39.16 -53.77
C VAL A 548 -17.26 40.17 -52.66
N ARG A 549 -16.06 40.15 -52.10
CA ARG A 549 -15.61 41.12 -51.09
C ARG A 549 -14.19 41.57 -51.41
N ALA A 550 -13.86 42.80 -51.05
CA ALA A 550 -12.49 43.28 -51.18
C ALA A 550 -12.15 44.33 -50.12
N TYR A 551 -10.91 44.34 -49.64
CA TYR A 551 -10.46 45.36 -48.70
C TYR A 551 -8.98 45.70 -48.88
N LEU A 552 -8.61 46.90 -48.45
CA LEU A 552 -7.22 47.38 -48.44
C LEU A 552 -6.44 46.71 -47.31
N GLU A 553 -5.36 46.01 -47.66
CA GLU A 553 -4.46 45.40 -46.69
C GLU A 553 -3.57 46.44 -46.00
N THR A 554 -3.41 46.28 -44.69
CA THR A 554 -2.38 46.95 -43.88
C THR A 554 -1.38 45.92 -43.36
N ASP A 555 -0.24 46.41 -42.91
CA ASP A 555 0.81 45.57 -42.33
C ASP A 555 0.35 44.88 -41.02
N ALA A 556 -0.70 45.41 -40.38
CA ALA A 556 -1.32 44.82 -39.20
C ALA A 556 -2.40 43.76 -39.53
N CYS A 557 -2.81 43.58 -40.79
CA CYS A 557 -3.75 42.52 -41.14
C CYS A 557 -3.14 41.14 -40.83
N LEU A 558 -3.94 40.22 -40.27
CA LEU A 558 -3.54 38.83 -40.15
C LEU A 558 -3.25 38.23 -41.53
N GLU A 559 -2.33 37.27 -41.61
CA GLU A 559 -2.05 36.56 -42.84
C GLU A 559 -3.32 35.85 -43.39
N GLN A 560 -3.43 35.69 -44.71
CA GLN A 560 -4.54 34.92 -45.29
C GLN A 560 -4.32 33.43 -45.02
N GLY A 561 -5.32 32.77 -44.42
CA GLY A 561 -5.26 31.35 -44.17
C GLY A 561 -6.03 30.94 -42.91
N PRO A 562 -5.98 29.65 -42.54
CA PRO A 562 -6.42 29.20 -41.22
C PRO A 562 -5.48 29.75 -40.15
N HIS A 563 -6.05 30.13 -39.00
CA HIS A 563 -5.30 30.49 -37.80
C HIS A 563 -5.81 29.64 -36.66
N HIS A 564 -4.89 29.13 -35.86
CA HIS A 564 -5.16 28.46 -34.60
C HIS A 564 -4.88 29.44 -33.48
N ILE A 565 -5.81 29.52 -32.52
CA ILE A 565 -5.75 30.46 -31.41
C ILE A 565 -5.82 29.65 -30.11
N TRP A 566 -4.90 29.91 -29.19
CA TRP A 566 -4.93 29.37 -27.83
C TRP A 566 -5.08 30.51 -26.84
N ILE A 567 -5.86 30.25 -25.79
CA ILE A 567 -6.13 31.18 -24.72
C ILE A 567 -5.72 30.46 -23.43
N GLU A 568 -4.64 30.93 -22.80
CA GLU A 568 -4.02 30.28 -21.65
C GLU A 568 -4.17 31.17 -20.41
N PRO A 569 -4.95 30.75 -19.40
CA PRO A 569 -4.96 31.42 -18.11
C PRO A 569 -3.63 31.16 -17.39
N GLN A 570 -3.06 32.22 -16.81
CA GLN A 570 -1.76 32.21 -16.13
C GLN A 570 -1.90 32.89 -14.76
N ASN A 571 -1.11 32.43 -13.79
CA ASN A 571 -1.03 33.08 -12.50
C ASN A 571 -0.12 34.32 -12.54
N ALA A 572 0.05 35.00 -11.40
CA ALA A 572 0.88 36.19 -11.31
C ALA A 572 2.34 35.95 -11.72
N ALA A 573 2.85 34.73 -11.52
CA ALA A 573 4.20 34.32 -11.91
C ALA A 573 4.31 33.95 -13.40
N GLY A 574 3.19 33.75 -14.10
CA GLY A 574 3.18 33.36 -15.51
C GLY A 574 3.17 31.89 -15.81
N VAL A 575 2.79 31.10 -14.82
CA VAL A 575 2.65 29.65 -14.92
C VAL A 575 1.19 29.30 -15.13
#